data_AF-A0A7K5FUU2-F1
#
_entry.id   AF-A0A7K5FUU2-F1
#
_cell.length_a   1.000
_cell.length_b   1.000
_cell.length_c   1.000
_cell.angle_alpha   90.00
_cell.angle_beta   90.00
_cell.angle_gamma   90.00
#
_symmetry.space_group_name_H-M   'P 1'
#
loop_
_entity.id
_entity.type
_entity.pdbx_description
1 polymer ?
#
loop_
_entity_poly.entity_id
_entity_poly.type
_entity_poly.pdbx_seq_one_letter_code
_entity_poly.pdbx_strand_id
1 'polypeptide(L)'
;MAQKEVLGTSPEGIHPTYPYKVVLLGSTSVGKSSLAYRYVRNDFKESLPTVGCSFFTQTLNMEAATVKLEIWDTAGQEKYHSVCHLYYRGAHAALLVYDIANKETLNKAKLWLRDLEKEFLPNEIVIALVGNKVDLAAEREVATE
;
A
#
# COMPACT_ATOMS: atom_id res chain seq x y z
N MET A 1 8.40 -36.37 1.30
CA MET A 1 7.04 -36.23 1.84
C MET A 1 6.65 -34.76 1.77
N ALA A 2 5.85 -34.37 0.77
CA ALA A 2 5.26 -33.04 0.72
C ALA A 2 3.82 -33.16 1.22
N GLN A 3 3.48 -32.43 2.29
CA GLN A 3 2.10 -32.34 2.77
C GLN A 3 1.31 -31.50 1.76
N LYS A 4 0.27 -32.10 1.19
CA LYS A 4 -0.77 -31.41 0.42
C LYS A 4 -1.62 -30.62 1.41
N GLU A 5 -1.72 -29.31 1.24
CA GLU A 5 -2.70 -28.49 1.94
C GLU A 5 -4.11 -28.98 1.59
N VAL A 6 -4.88 -29.32 2.61
CA VAL A 6 -6.28 -29.73 2.49
C VAL A 6 -7.13 -28.47 2.53
N LEU A 7 -7.78 -28.15 1.40
CA LEU A 7 -8.78 -27.11 1.32
C LEU A 7 -9.98 -27.51 2.21
N GLY A 8 -10.21 -26.75 3.28
CA GLY A 8 -11.36 -26.96 4.17
C GLY A 8 -12.67 -26.81 3.41
N THR A 9 -13.52 -27.83 3.47
CA THR A 9 -14.87 -27.81 2.88
C THR A 9 -15.89 -27.48 3.97
N SER A 10 -16.39 -26.25 3.95
CA SER A 10 -17.63 -25.88 4.63
C SER A 10 -18.82 -26.41 3.81
N PRO A 11 -20.00 -26.68 4.42
CA PRO A 11 -21.18 -27.17 3.70
C PRO A 11 -21.82 -26.15 2.75
N GLU A 12 -21.37 -24.90 2.79
CA GLU A 12 -21.70 -23.88 1.79
C GLU A 12 -20.56 -23.86 0.76
N GLY A 13 -20.90 -23.85 -0.54
CA GLY A 13 -19.96 -24.10 -1.64
C GLY A 13 -18.63 -23.34 -1.56
N ILE A 14 -17.60 -23.83 -2.29
CA ILE A 14 -16.25 -23.25 -2.29
C ILE A 14 -16.32 -21.73 -2.42
N HIS A 15 -16.04 -21.02 -1.33
CA HIS A 15 -16.01 -19.56 -1.31
C HIS A 15 -14.60 -19.13 -1.73
N PRO A 16 -14.40 -18.65 -2.98
CA PRO A 16 -13.06 -18.44 -3.51
C PRO A 16 -12.36 -17.32 -2.75
N THR A 17 -11.06 -17.50 -2.50
CA THR A 17 -10.18 -16.45 -1.95
C THR A 17 -9.29 -15.88 -3.05
N TYR A 18 -9.34 -14.57 -3.23
CA TYR A 18 -8.54 -13.84 -4.21
C TYR A 18 -7.49 -12.97 -3.51
N PRO A 19 -6.19 -13.26 -3.67
CA PRO A 19 -5.13 -12.40 -3.16
C PRO A 19 -4.92 -11.20 -4.07
N TYR A 20 -4.82 -10.01 -3.48
CA TYR A 20 -4.49 -8.78 -4.19
C TYR A 20 -3.33 -8.07 -3.50
N LYS A 21 -2.23 -7.94 -4.22
CA LYS A 21 -1.03 -7.23 -3.79
C LYS A 21 -1.24 -5.72 -3.89
N VAL A 22 -1.10 -5.02 -2.76
CA VAL A 22 -1.17 -3.56 -2.66
C VAL A 22 0.19 -3.05 -2.19
N VAL A 23 0.77 -2.07 -2.87
CA VAL A 23 2.03 -1.44 -2.47
C VAL A 23 1.81 -0.01 -2.01
N LEU A 24 2.48 0.39 -0.93
CA LEU A 24 2.46 1.77 -0.43
C LEU A 24 3.77 2.44 -0.80
N LEU A 25 3.70 3.52 -1.59
CA LEU A 25 4.86 4.30 -2.04
C LEU A 25 4.74 5.75 -1.60
N GLY A 26 5.87 6.45 -1.54
CA GLY A 26 5.95 7.82 -1.05
C GLY A 26 7.13 8.05 -0.11
N SER A 27 7.42 9.31 0.18
CA SER A 27 8.57 9.72 1.00
C SER A 27 8.57 9.14 2.41
N THR A 28 9.70 9.22 3.09
CA THR A 28 9.77 8.93 4.54
C THR A 28 8.81 9.86 5.31
N SER A 29 8.23 9.36 6.40
CA SER A 29 7.38 10.14 7.32
C SER A 29 6.05 10.69 6.78
N VAL A 30 5.64 10.31 5.56
CA VAL A 30 4.30 10.64 5.02
C VAL A 30 3.18 9.81 5.65
N GLY A 31 3.51 8.74 6.38
CA GLY A 31 2.54 7.92 7.14
C GLY A 31 2.09 6.61 6.49
N LYS A 32 2.84 6.07 5.51
CA LYS A 32 2.55 4.77 4.87
C LYS A 32 2.36 3.63 5.87
N SER A 33 3.33 3.44 6.76
CA SER A 33 3.32 2.40 7.79
C SER A 33 2.16 2.60 8.76
N SER A 34 1.89 3.85 9.15
CA SER A 34 0.76 4.19 10.03
C SER A 34 -0.58 3.89 9.37
N LEU A 35 -0.74 4.16 8.07
CA LEU A 35 -1.94 3.81 7.30
C LEU A 35 -2.14 2.29 7.22
N ALA A 36 -1.10 1.54 6.86
CA ALA A 36 -1.15 0.08 6.83
C ALA A 36 -1.54 -0.50 8.20
N TYR A 37 -0.89 -0.02 9.26
CA TYR A 37 -1.11 -0.48 10.61
C TYR A 37 -2.52 -0.12 11.12
N ARG A 38 -2.97 1.11 10.87
CA ARG A 38 -4.33 1.55 11.20
C ARG A 38 -5.37 0.69 10.49
N TYR A 39 -5.18 0.37 9.22
CA TYR A 39 -6.12 -0.47 8.48
C TYR A 39 -6.18 -1.92 9.02
N VAL A 40 -5.02 -2.51 9.32
CA VAL A 40 -4.91 -3.94 9.68
C VAL A 40 -5.17 -4.20 11.17
N ARG A 41 -4.87 -3.24 12.04
CA ARG A 41 -4.95 -3.38 13.51
C ARG A 41 -5.91 -2.43 14.18
N ASN A 42 -6.47 -1.48 13.44
CA ASN A 42 -7.26 -0.38 14.00
C ASN A 42 -6.54 0.32 15.16
N ASP A 43 -5.24 0.58 14.99
CA ASP A 43 -4.40 1.23 15.99
C ASP A 43 -3.46 2.26 15.34
N PHE A 44 -2.98 3.22 16.12
CA PHE A 44 -2.04 4.26 15.69
C PHE A 44 -1.00 4.51 16.78
N LYS A 45 0.26 4.37 16.39
CA LYS A 45 1.40 4.64 17.25
C LYS A 45 2.56 5.17 16.41
N GLU A 46 3.46 5.88 17.07
CA GLU A 46 4.72 6.24 16.46
C GLU A 46 5.49 4.97 16.05
N SER A 47 6.04 5.01 14.84
CA SER A 47 6.81 3.91 14.28
C SER A 47 8.18 4.42 13.87
N LEU A 48 9.21 3.59 14.10
CA LEU A 48 10.51 3.81 13.49
C LEU A 48 10.40 3.77 11.95
N PRO A 49 11.30 4.45 11.21
CA PRO A 49 11.29 4.38 9.75
C PRO A 49 11.41 2.93 9.25
N THR A 50 10.55 2.55 8.30
CA THR A 50 10.62 1.24 7.66
C THR A 50 11.97 1.04 6.96
N VAL A 51 12.60 -0.10 7.23
CA VAL A 51 13.85 -0.54 6.60
C VAL A 51 13.51 -1.53 5.50
N GLY A 52 13.81 -1.20 4.24
CA GLY A 52 13.45 -2.04 3.09
C GLY A 52 11.94 -2.08 2.85
N CYS A 53 11.25 -3.11 3.36
CA CYS A 53 9.82 -3.28 3.25
C CYS A 53 9.25 -4.07 4.45
N SER A 54 8.02 -3.76 4.85
CA SER A 54 7.21 -4.55 5.77
C SER A 54 6.00 -5.14 5.04
N PHE A 55 5.51 -6.27 5.53
CA PHE A 55 4.39 -6.99 4.94
C PHE A 55 3.24 -7.12 5.94
N PHE A 56 2.04 -6.77 5.49
CA PHE A 56 0.80 -6.94 6.24
C PHE A 56 -0.24 -7.69 5.41
N THR A 57 -1.22 -8.29 6.09
CA THR A 57 -2.36 -8.94 5.44
C THR A 57 -3.65 -8.46 6.08
N GLN A 58 -4.64 -8.14 5.25
CA GLN A 58 -6.02 -7.91 5.69
C GLN A 58 -6.98 -8.74 4.84
N THR A 59 -7.85 -9.51 5.49
CA THR A 59 -8.86 -10.31 4.82
C THR A 59 -10.21 -9.61 4.90
N LEU A 60 -10.88 -9.48 3.76
CA LEU A 60 -12.23 -8.93 3.62
C LEU A 60 -13.16 -10.06 3.17
N ASN A 61 -14.15 -10.37 4.00
CA ASN A 61 -15.18 -11.35 3.65
C ASN A 61 -16.30 -10.60 2.92
N MET A 62 -16.45 -10.85 1.63
CA MET A 62 -17.55 -10.35 0.81
C MET A 62 -18.62 -11.44 0.67
N GLU A 63 -19.82 -11.09 0.19
CA GLU A 63 -20.91 -12.07 0.05
C GLU A 63 -20.54 -13.25 -0.85
N ALA A 64 -19.89 -12.98 -1.99
CA ALA A 64 -19.59 -14.00 -3.01
C ALA A 64 -18.13 -14.49 -3.03
N ALA A 65 -17.21 -13.79 -2.34
CA ALA A 65 -15.79 -14.14 -2.32
C ALA A 65 -15.07 -13.58 -1.10
N THR A 66 -13.89 -14.12 -0.82
CA THR A 66 -12.97 -13.56 0.17
C THR A 66 -11.84 -12.83 -0.56
N VAL A 67 -11.58 -11.58 -0.18
CA VAL A 67 -10.46 -10.79 -0.71
C VAL A 67 -9.36 -10.74 0.33
N LYS A 68 -8.16 -11.22 -0.02
CA LYS A 68 -6.97 -11.14 0.83
C LYS A 68 -6.06 -10.04 0.30
N LEU A 69 -6.01 -8.91 1.00
CA LEU A 69 -5.09 -7.82 0.68
C LEU A 69 -3.71 -8.12 1.25
N GLU A 70 -2.73 -8.15 0.37
CA GLU A 70 -1.31 -8.35 0.68
C GLU A 70 -0.62 -6.99 0.58
N ILE A 71 -0.47 -6.31 1.72
CA ILE A 71 -0.05 -4.92 1.78
C ILE A 71 1.46 -4.85 2.02
N TRP A 72 2.17 -4.27 1.05
CA TRP A 72 3.62 -4.05 1.06
C TRP A 72 3.90 -2.59 1.43
N ASP A 73 4.28 -2.35 2.69
CA ASP A 73 4.72 -1.04 3.17
C ASP A 73 6.21 -0.85 2.86
N THR A 74 6.55 0.06 1.94
CA THR A 74 7.95 0.26 1.54
C THR A 74 8.63 1.35 2.36
N ALA A 75 9.95 1.25 2.48
CA ALA A 75 10.77 2.37 2.93
C ALA A 75 10.59 3.57 2.00
N GLY A 76 10.50 4.77 2.58
CA GLY A 76 10.44 6.03 1.84
C GLY A 76 11.78 6.75 1.73
N GLN A 77 12.88 6.11 2.16
CA GLN A 77 14.22 6.70 2.11
C GLN A 77 14.80 6.45 0.72
N GLU A 78 15.37 7.49 0.13
CA GLU A 78 15.97 7.48 -1.21
C GLU A 78 17.03 6.39 -1.41
N LYS A 79 17.78 6.04 -0.36
CA LYS A 79 18.77 4.96 -0.42
C LYS A 79 18.19 3.58 -0.78
N TYR A 80 16.87 3.39 -0.64
CA TYR A 80 16.17 2.17 -1.04
C TYR A 80 15.49 2.27 -2.41
N HIS A 81 15.57 3.43 -3.09
CA HIS A 81 14.87 3.65 -4.35
C HIS A 81 15.29 2.67 -5.46
N SER A 82 16.58 2.28 -5.50
CA SER A 82 17.09 1.32 -6.48
C SER A 82 16.50 -0.08 -6.35
N VAL A 83 16.01 -0.46 -5.16
CA VAL A 83 15.38 -1.77 -4.92
C VAL A 83 13.85 -1.70 -4.91
N CYS A 84 13.26 -0.50 -5.02
CA CYS A 84 11.82 -0.32 -4.96
C CYS A 84 11.05 -1.08 -6.05
N HIS A 85 11.64 -1.24 -7.23
CA HIS A 85 11.03 -2.00 -8.32
C HIS A 85 10.74 -3.47 -7.97
N LEU A 86 11.52 -4.04 -7.06
CA LEU A 86 11.32 -5.41 -6.57
C LEU A 86 10.03 -5.52 -5.74
N TYR A 87 9.62 -4.44 -5.06
CA TYR A 87 8.46 -4.46 -4.18
C TYR A 87 7.15 -4.26 -4.93
N TYR A 88 7.10 -3.38 -5.93
CA TYR A 88 5.85 -3.16 -6.67
C TYR A 88 5.65 -4.13 -7.84
N ARG A 89 6.64 -4.93 -8.25
CA ARG A 89 6.47 -5.98 -9.28
C ARG A 89 5.26 -6.88 -8.97
N GLY A 90 4.34 -7.00 -9.93
CA GLY A 90 3.10 -7.78 -9.78
C GLY A 90 2.10 -7.21 -8.76
N ALA A 91 2.23 -5.93 -8.40
CA ALA A 91 1.21 -5.24 -7.62
C ALA A 91 -0.07 -5.09 -8.46
N HIS A 92 -1.21 -5.28 -7.80
CA HIS A 92 -2.53 -5.03 -8.39
C HIS A 92 -2.98 -3.59 -8.11
N ALA A 93 -2.49 -3.00 -7.02
CA ALA A 93 -2.72 -1.60 -6.71
C ALA A 93 -1.50 -0.93 -6.07
N ALA A 94 -1.35 0.37 -6.30
CA ALA A 94 -0.36 1.22 -5.66
C ALA A 94 -1.03 2.45 -5.02
N LEU A 95 -0.74 2.68 -3.74
CA LEU A 95 -1.12 3.91 -3.04
C LEU A 95 0.11 4.83 -2.98
N LEU A 96 0.01 5.99 -3.65
CA LEU A 96 1.01 7.04 -3.63
C LEU A 96 0.66 8.02 -2.50
N VAL A 97 1.35 7.91 -1.37
CA VAL A 97 1.03 8.67 -0.16
C VAL A 97 1.90 9.92 -0.06
N TYR A 98 1.27 11.06 0.20
CA TYR A 98 1.93 12.32 0.52
C TYR A 98 1.34 12.95 1.78
N ASP A 99 2.06 13.91 2.36
CA ASP A 99 1.66 14.68 3.53
C ASP A 99 1.09 16.03 3.07
N ILE A 100 -0.14 16.37 3.45
CA ILE A 100 -0.78 17.62 3.01
C ILE A 100 -0.10 18.88 3.58
N ALA A 101 0.62 18.74 4.70
CA ALA A 101 1.36 19.82 5.36
C ALA A 101 2.81 19.92 4.83
N ASN A 102 3.19 19.15 3.82
CA ASN A 102 4.51 19.24 3.20
C ASN A 102 4.42 19.02 1.68
N LYS A 103 4.42 20.13 0.93
CA LYS A 103 4.25 20.13 -0.53
C LYS A 103 5.31 19.32 -1.28
N GLU A 104 6.53 19.22 -0.76
CA GLU A 104 7.61 18.47 -1.40
C GLU A 104 7.30 16.97 -1.44
N THR A 105 6.53 16.46 -0.48
CA THR A 105 6.13 15.05 -0.47
C THR A 105 5.19 14.70 -1.63
N LEU A 106 4.35 15.65 -2.08
CA LEU A 106 3.53 15.48 -3.28
C LEU A 106 4.38 15.47 -4.55
N ASN A 107 5.39 16.35 -4.64
CA ASN A 107 6.32 16.34 -5.77
C ASN A 107 7.01 14.97 -5.90
N LYS A 108 7.46 14.41 -4.79
CA LYS A 108 8.05 13.08 -4.74
C LYS A 108 7.03 11.98 -5.10
N ALA A 109 5.78 12.07 -4.67
CA ALA A 109 4.72 11.15 -5.08
C ALA A 109 4.51 11.15 -6.60
N LYS A 110 4.63 12.31 -7.28
CA LYS A 110 4.58 12.39 -8.75
C LYS A 110 5.77 11.71 -9.44
N LEU A 111 6.94 11.68 -8.79
CA LEU A 111 8.08 10.91 -9.32
C LEU A 111 7.79 9.41 -9.25
N TRP A 112 7.23 8.93 -8.14
CA TRP A 112 6.79 7.53 -8.02
C TRP A 112 5.73 7.15 -9.07
N LEU A 113 4.79 8.05 -9.36
CA LEU A 113 3.82 7.85 -10.44
C LEU A 113 4.52 7.59 -11.78
N ARG A 114 5.49 8.45 -12.15
CA ARG A 114 6.25 8.29 -13.40
C ARG A 114 7.02 6.98 -13.46
N ASP A 115 7.51 6.48 -12.32
CA ASP A 115 8.22 5.21 -12.29
C ASP A 115 7.26 4.02 -12.43
N LEU A 116 6.06 4.09 -11.83
CA LEU A 116 5.02 3.08 -12.07
C LEU A 116 4.55 3.08 -13.53
N GLU A 117 4.38 4.26 -14.15
CA GLU A 117 3.96 4.39 -15.56
C GLU A 117 5.00 3.84 -16.56
N LYS A 118 6.28 3.71 -16.17
CA LYS A 118 7.30 3.05 -16.99
C LYS A 118 7.25 1.53 -16.88
N GLU A 119 6.82 1.03 -15.72
CA GLU A 119 6.88 -0.40 -15.37
C GLU A 119 5.57 -1.13 -15.67
N PHE A 120 4.44 -0.43 -15.68
CA PHE A 120 3.11 -0.99 -15.92
C PHE A 120 2.46 -0.40 -17.16
N LEU A 121 1.76 -1.22 -17.93
CA LEU A 121 0.88 -0.75 -18.99
C LEU A 121 -0.39 -0.11 -18.41
N PRO A 122 -1.06 0.78 -19.16
CA PRO A 122 -2.38 1.28 -18.78
C PRO A 122 -3.34 0.12 -18.45
N ASN A 123 -4.02 0.23 -17.30
CA ASN A 123 -4.97 -0.76 -16.75
C ASN A 123 -4.37 -2.03 -16.12
N GLU A 124 -3.05 -2.23 -16.09
CA GLU A 124 -2.45 -3.37 -15.35
C GLU A 124 -2.46 -3.19 -13.83
N ILE A 125 -2.50 -1.93 -13.38
CA ILE A 125 -2.43 -1.57 -11.97
C ILE A 125 -3.42 -0.44 -11.66
N VAL A 126 -4.08 -0.53 -10.50
CA VAL A 126 -4.87 0.58 -9.95
C VAL A 126 -3.94 1.52 -9.18
N ILE A 127 -3.88 2.79 -9.54
CA ILE A 127 -3.06 3.79 -8.85
C ILE A 127 -3.97 4.80 -8.17
N ALA A 128 -3.77 5.02 -6.86
CA ALA A 128 -4.47 6.06 -6.11
C ALA A 128 -3.48 6.99 -5.40
N LEU A 129 -3.70 8.29 -5.55
CA LEU A 129 -2.97 9.33 -4.82
C LEU A 129 -3.68 9.61 -3.48
N VAL A 130 -2.93 9.58 -2.37
CA VAL A 130 -3.47 9.69 -1.02
C VAL A 130 -2.83 10.88 -0.29
N GLY A 131 -3.63 11.92 -0.04
CA GLY A 131 -3.24 13.05 0.81
C GLY A 131 -3.48 12.71 2.28
N ASN A 132 -2.42 12.39 3.00
CA ASN A 132 -2.46 11.98 4.39
C ASN A 132 -2.27 13.16 5.35
N LYS A 133 -2.53 12.91 6.65
CA LYS A 133 -2.44 13.89 7.75
C LYS A 133 -3.44 15.03 7.63
N VAL A 134 -4.68 14.68 7.28
CA VAL A 134 -5.78 15.66 7.14
C VAL A 134 -6.14 16.35 8.45
N ASP A 135 -5.73 15.79 9.59
CA ASP A 135 -5.75 16.43 10.89
C ASP A 135 -4.89 17.72 10.94
N LEU A 136 -3.88 17.85 10.08
CA LEU A 136 -3.04 19.05 9.94
C LEU A 136 -3.60 20.05 8.92
N ALA A 137 -4.91 20.07 8.68
CA ALA A 137 -5.52 20.93 7.66
C ALA A 137 -5.19 22.43 7.81
N ALA A 138 -4.95 22.91 9.05
CA ALA A 138 -4.55 24.29 9.31
C ALA A 138 -3.13 24.62 8.81
N GLU A 139 -2.27 23.61 8.64
CA GLU A 139 -0.89 23.72 8.17
C GLU A 139 -0.76 23.26 6.70
N ARG A 140 -1.88 23.06 6.01
CA ARG A 140 -1.91 22.54 4.64
C ARG A 140 -1.13 23.45 3.68
N GLU A 141 -0.15 22.86 3.00
CA GLU A 141 0.62 23.51 1.93
C GLU A 141 0.15 23.11 0.52
N VAL A 142 -0.62 22.03 0.43
CA VAL A 142 -1.14 21.48 -0.84
C VAL A 142 -2.62 21.85 -1.00
N ALA A 143 -2.95 22.62 -2.03
CA ALA A 143 -4.34 22.99 -2.33
C ALA A 143 -5.24 21.75 -2.49
N THR A 144 -6.41 21.77 -1.86
CA THR A 144 -7.57 21.00 -2.32
C THR A 144 -8.04 21.69 -3.60
N GLU A 145 -8.34 20.95 -4.67
CA GLU A 145 -8.76 21.50 -5.97
C GLU A 145 -9.68 22.72 -5.90
#